data_AF-A0A0D3A080-F1
#
_entry.id   AF-A0A0D3A080-F1
#
_cell.length_a   1.000
_cell.length_b   1.000
_cell.length_c   1.000
_cell.angle_alpha   90.00
_cell.angle_beta   90.00
_cell.angle_gamma   90.00
#
_symmetry.space_group_name_H-M   'P 1'
#
loop_
_entity.id
_entity.type
_entity.pdbx_description
1 polymer ?
#
loop_
_entity_poly.entity_id
_entity_poly.type
_entity_poly.pdbx_seq_one_letter_code
_entity_poly.pdbx_strand_id
1 'polypeptide(L)'
;NSVIHGFIPAGRAPFYRPSLRAGSVVRVSRFEVARCTNMYKITDHPFVIRFIPQTTIAEVIENAPVINVEKFMLRSFDPLQALANTNLELP
;
A
#
# COMPACT_ATOMS: atom_id res chain seq x y z
N ASN A 1 5.29 -12.29 -6.10
CA ASN A 1 4.50 -11.46 -5.17
C ASN A 1 3.72 -10.46 -6.00
N SER A 2 2.38 -10.50 -6.00
CA SER A 2 1.52 -9.64 -6.83
C SER A 2 1.20 -8.29 -6.18
N VAL A 3 1.53 -8.14 -4.90
CA VAL A 3 1.29 -6.91 -4.15
C VAL A 3 2.40 -5.90 -4.46
N ILE A 4 1.98 -4.68 -4.81
CA ILE A 4 2.85 -3.53 -5.04
C ILE A 4 2.36 -2.36 -4.19
N HIS A 5 3.27 -1.69 -3.50
CA HIS A 5 2.94 -0.47 -2.77
C HIS A 5 2.90 0.74 -3.72
N GLY A 6 1.90 1.61 -3.52
CA GLY A 6 1.83 2.93 -4.16
C GLY A 6 1.59 4.04 -3.14
N PHE A 7 2.14 5.24 -3.41
CA PHE A 7 2.01 6.38 -2.51
C PHE A 7 1.52 7.64 -3.22
N ILE A 8 0.80 8.47 -2.45
CA ILE A 8 0.33 9.78 -2.86
C ILE A 8 1.19 10.85 -2.17
N PRO A 9 1.85 11.75 -2.91
CA PRO A 9 2.54 12.89 -2.30
C PRO A 9 1.59 13.71 -1.42
N ALA A 10 2.05 14.15 -0.24
CA ALA A 10 1.22 14.80 0.77
C ALA A 10 0.37 15.96 0.22
N GLY A 11 0.95 16.82 -0.63
CA GLY A 11 0.25 17.94 -1.26
C GLY A 11 -0.89 17.56 -2.21
N ARG A 12 -1.00 16.27 -2.58
CA ARG A 12 -2.09 15.73 -3.42
C ARG A 12 -3.04 14.81 -2.67
N ALA A 13 -2.73 14.46 -1.42
CA ALA A 13 -3.55 13.53 -0.64
C ALA A 13 -5.03 13.96 -0.56
N PRO A 14 -5.38 15.24 -0.36
CA PRO A 14 -6.78 15.67 -0.32
C PRO A 14 -7.55 15.43 -1.63
N PHE A 15 -6.87 15.46 -2.79
CA PHE A 15 -7.50 15.25 -4.10
C PHE A 15 -7.89 13.78 -4.33
N TYR A 16 -7.04 12.84 -3.87
CA TYR A 16 -7.26 11.41 -4.11
C TYR A 16 -8.01 10.71 -2.98
N ARG A 17 -7.97 11.26 -1.76
CA ARG A 17 -8.58 10.63 -0.57
C ARG A 17 -10.07 10.29 -0.75
N PRO A 18 -10.93 11.12 -1.36
CA PRO A 18 -12.35 10.78 -1.54
C PRO A 18 -12.58 9.55 -2.44
N SER A 19 -11.65 9.24 -3.35
CA SER A 19 -11.76 8.13 -4.32
C SER A 19 -11.12 6.83 -3.82
N LEU A 20 -10.54 6.82 -2.61
CA LEU A 20 -9.85 5.67 -2.05
C LEU A 20 -10.52 5.24 -0.75
N ARG A 21 -11.14 4.05 -0.77
CA ARG A 21 -11.76 3.42 0.39
C ARG A 21 -11.19 2.03 0.59
N ALA A 22 -10.90 1.66 1.82
CA ALA A 22 -10.46 0.31 2.13
C ALA A 22 -11.49 -0.73 1.63
N GLY A 23 -11.02 -1.77 0.97
CA GLY A 23 -11.86 -2.83 0.42
C GLY A 23 -12.56 -2.51 -0.91
N SER A 24 -12.38 -1.32 -1.50
CA SER A 24 -12.88 -1.06 -2.86
C SER A 24 -11.88 -1.53 -3.93
N VAL A 25 -12.40 -1.94 -5.07
CA VAL A 25 -11.61 -2.22 -6.27
C VAL A 25 -11.67 -0.98 -7.17
N VAL A 26 -10.51 -0.40 -7.45
CA VAL A 26 -10.39 0.79 -8.29
C VAL A 26 -9.39 0.57 -9.42
N ARG A 27 -9.65 1.19 -10.56
CA ARG A 27 -8.72 1.30 -11.67
C ARG A 27 -7.91 2.57 -11.51
N VAL A 28 -6.60 2.42 -11.36
CA VAL A 28 -5.65 3.53 -11.35
C VAL A 28 -5.00 3.64 -12.74
N SER A 29 -4.84 4.85 -13.28
CA SER A 29 -4.23 5.07 -14.60
C SER A 29 -3.34 6.31 -14.59
N ARG A 30 -2.41 6.40 -15.54
CA ARG A 30 -1.49 7.54 -15.70
C ARG A 30 -0.66 7.82 -14.44
N PHE A 31 -0.09 6.77 -13.86
CA PHE A 31 0.82 6.83 -12.73
C PHE A 31 2.27 6.63 -13.20
N GLU A 32 3.23 6.99 -12.34
CA GLU A 32 4.63 6.67 -12.55
C GLU A 32 5.02 5.38 -11.81
N VAL A 33 5.99 4.67 -12.38
CA VAL A 33 6.65 3.54 -11.72
C VAL A 33 8.07 3.96 -11.35
N ALA A 34 8.46 3.73 -10.10
CA ALA A 34 9.81 3.99 -9.62
C ALA A 34 10.40 2.76 -8.94
N ARG A 35 11.73 2.74 -8.77
CA ARG A 35 12.37 1.70 -7.94
C ARG A 35 12.02 1.90 -6.48
N CYS A 36 11.71 0.81 -5.80
CA CYS A 36 11.53 0.81 -4.36
C CYS A 36 12.89 1.07 -3.69
N THR A 37 12.98 2.09 -2.83
CA THR A 37 14.11 2.23 -1.93
C THR A 37 13.91 1.26 -0.77
N ASN A 38 14.97 0.60 -0.30
CA ASN A 38 14.86 -0.36 0.83
C ASN A 38 14.37 0.28 2.15
N MET A 39 14.34 1.61 2.23
CA MET A 39 13.75 2.34 3.35
C MET A 39 12.21 2.32 3.23
N TYR A 40 11.52 1.94 4.31
CA TYR A 40 10.04 1.87 4.40
C TYR A 40 9.39 0.85 3.44
N LYS A 41 10.02 -0.31 3.30
CA LYS A 41 9.56 -1.39 2.42
C LYS A 41 8.35 -2.12 3.01
N ILE A 42 7.16 -1.89 2.44
CA ILE A 42 5.92 -2.58 2.83
C ILE A 42 5.77 -3.93 2.10
N THR A 43 6.33 -4.04 0.89
CA THR A 43 6.20 -5.21 0.01
C THR A 43 7.55 -5.58 -0.58
N ASP A 44 7.79 -6.85 -0.87
CA ASP A 44 9.02 -7.29 -1.55
C ASP A 44 9.15 -6.89 -3.02
N HIS A 45 8.15 -6.19 -3.55
CA HIS A 45 8.13 -5.76 -4.94
C HIS A 45 9.26 -4.73 -5.24
N PRO A 46 10.05 -4.91 -6.30
CA PRO A 46 11.20 -4.03 -6.61
C PRO A 46 10.80 -2.65 -7.11
N PHE A 47 9.51 -2.46 -7.42
CA PHE A 47 8.94 -1.20 -7.92
C PHE A 47 7.84 -0.69 -7.01
N VAL A 48 7.59 0.62 -7.07
CA VAL A 48 6.49 1.32 -6.40
C VAL A 48 5.70 2.17 -7.40
N ILE A 49 4.42 2.37 -7.11
CA ILE A 49 3.54 3.28 -7.87
C ILE A 49 3.59 4.68 -7.25
N ARG A 50 3.85 5.71 -8.06
CA ARG A 50 3.79 7.11 -7.64
C ARG A 50 2.65 7.83 -8.33
N PHE A 51 1.81 8.48 -7.52
CA PHE A 51 0.74 9.34 -8.02
C PHE A 51 1.31 10.67 -8.49
N ILE A 52 0.98 11.03 -9.73
CA ILE A 52 1.34 12.29 -10.41
C ILE A 52 0.07 13.12 -10.67
N PRO A 53 0.13 14.41 -11.03
CA PRO A 53 -1.08 15.21 -11.25
C PRO A 53 -2.07 14.60 -12.24
N GLN A 54 -1.56 13.85 -13.21
CA GLN A 54 -2.33 13.23 -14.27
C GLN A 54 -2.92 11.87 -13.87
N THR A 55 -2.57 11.34 -12.70
CA THR A 55 -3.08 10.05 -12.22
C THR A 55 -4.57 10.14 -12.00
N THR A 56 -5.30 9.19 -12.55
CA THR A 56 -6.76 9.09 -12.43
C THR A 56 -7.14 7.81 -11.67
N ILE A 57 -8.21 7.90 -10.89
CA ILE A 57 -8.84 6.78 -10.20
C ILE A 57 -10.27 6.67 -10.72
N ALA A 58 -10.68 5.47 -11.11
CA ALA A 58 -12.06 5.16 -11.47
C ALA A 58 -12.52 3.94 -10.66
N GLU A 59 -13.74 4.00 -10.13
CA GLU A 59 -14.36 2.84 -9.49
C GLU A 59 -14.62 1.73 -10.52
N VAL A 60 -14.40 0.48 -10.11
CA VAL A 60 -14.71 -0.68 -10.95
C VAL A 60 -16.02 -1.28 -10.44
N ILE A 61 -17.11 -0.97 -11.14
CA ILE A 61 -18.48 -1.33 -10.73
C ILE A 61 -18.86 -2.72 -11.27
N GLU A 62 -18.46 -3.04 -12.50
CA GLU A 62 -18.83 -4.28 -13.18
C GLU A 62 -17.60 -5.14 -13.45
N ASN A 63 -17.77 -6.46 -13.33
CA ASN A 63 -16.72 -7.46 -13.60
C ASN A 63 -15.42 -7.20 -12.82
N ALA A 64 -15.53 -6.66 -11.60
CA ALA A 64 -14.39 -6.41 -10.76
C ALA A 64 -13.66 -7.74 -10.49
N PRO A 65 -12.33 -7.80 -10.68
CA PRO A 65 -11.57 -8.99 -10.34
C PRO A 65 -11.74 -9.29 -8.84
N VAL A 66 -11.92 -10.57 -8.51
CA VAL A 66 -11.93 -11.01 -7.12
C VAL A 66 -10.50 -10.95 -6.60
N ILE A 67 -10.20 -9.91 -5.83
CA ILE A 67 -8.92 -9.76 -5.14
C ILE A 67 -9.11 -10.34 -3.74
N ASN A 68 -8.32 -11.35 -3.40
CA ASN A 68 -8.33 -11.89 -2.04
C ASN A 68 -7.97 -10.78 -1.07
N VAL A 69 -8.81 -10.57 -0.05
CA VAL A 69 -8.48 -9.65 1.05
C VAL A 69 -7.30 -10.27 1.79
N GLU A 70 -6.11 -9.72 1.61
CA GLU A 70 -4.97 -10.13 2.41
C GLU A 70 -5.25 -9.79 3.87
N LYS A 71 -5.27 -10.83 4.71
CA LYS A 71 -5.35 -10.69 6.15
C LYS A 71 -4.01 -10.18 6.65
N PHE A 72 -4.07 -9.21 7.57
CA PHE A 72 -2.97 -8.57 8.28
C PHE A 72 -1.75 -9.49 8.50
N MET A 73 -0.55 -8.92 8.48
CA MET A 73 0.61 -9.53 9.13
C MET A 73 0.40 -9.54 10.65
N LEU A 74 -0.38 -10.50 11.15
CA LEU A 74 -0.44 -10.80 12.57
C LEU A 74 0.77 -11.66 12.90
N ARG A 75 1.77 -11.07 13.56
CA ARG A 75 2.88 -11.83 14.14
C ARG A 75 2.37 -12.46 15.45
N SER A 76 2.84 -13.66 15.79
CA SER A 76 2.56 -14.20 17.12
C SER A 76 3.09 -13.24 18.19
N PHE A 77 2.46 -13.23 19.36
CA PHE A 77 2.89 -12.37 20.46
C PHE A 77 4.24 -12.80 21.04
N ASP A 78 4.58 -14.09 20.99
CA ASP A 78 5.77 -14.62 21.67
C ASP A 78 7.10 -13.94 21.23
N PRO A 79 7.36 -13.69 19.93
CA PRO A 79 8.51 -12.89 19.49
C PRO A 79 8.47 -11.43 19.95
N LEU A 80 7.29 -10.84 20.12
CA LEU A 80 7.12 -9.47 20.61
C LEU A 80 7.34 -9.39 22.13
N GLN A 81 7.00 -10.46 22.86
CA GLN A 81 7.28 -10.57 24.29
C GLN A 81 8.78 -10.59 24.58
N ALA A 82 9.60 -11.20 23.71
CA ALA A 82 11.05 -11.14 23.81
C ALA A 82 11.63 -9.73 23.62
N LEU A 83 10.90 -8.83 22.97
CA LEU A 83 11.28 -7.42 22.78
C LEU A 83 10.71 -6.51 23.88
N ALA A 84 9.74 -6.99 24.68
CA ALA A 84 9.16 -6.22 25.77
C ALA A 84 10.23 -5.83 26.80
N ASN A 85 10.25 -4.56 27.22
CA ASN A 85 11.19 -4.01 28.19
C ASN A 85 12.68 -4.07 27.80
N THR A 86 13.01 -4.38 26.54
CA THR A 86 14.41 -4.45 26.08
C THR A 86 14.95 -3.13 25.52
N ASN A 87 14.08 -2.12 25.34
CA ASN A 87 14.37 -0.87 24.60
C ASN A 87 14.89 -1.12 23.16
N LEU A 88 14.77 -2.33 22.64
CA LEU A 88 15.06 -2.65 21.24
C LEU A 88 13.89 -2.18 20.38
N GLU A 89 14.19 -1.61 19.21
CA GLU A 89 13.16 -1.18 18.28
C GLU A 89 12.37 -2.39 17.76
N LEU A 90 11.07 -2.17 17.56
CA LEU A 90 10.21 -3.18 16.95
C LEU A 90 10.63 -3.37 15.48
N PRO A 91 10.72 -4.62 15.00
CA PRO A 91 11.11 -4.94 13.63
C PRO A 91 10.01 -4.67 12.59
#